data_AF-A0A7J7IVJ7-F1
#
_entry.id   AF-A0A7J7IVJ7-F1
#
_cell.length_a   1.000
_cell.length_b   1.000
_cell.length_c   1.000
_cell.angle_alpha   90.00
_cell.angle_beta   90.00
_cell.angle_gamma   90.00
#
_symmetry.space_group_name_H-M   'P 1'
#
loop_
_entity.id
_entity.type
_entity.pdbx_description
1 polymer ?
#
loop_
_entity_poly.entity_id
_entity_poly.type
_entity_poly.pdbx_seq_one_letter_code
_entity_poly.pdbx_strand_id
1 'polypeptide(L)'
;MALPSLTCQSVCTLKKQLRTIDGFLCNYDWLMNSYTTDYFTLDLEKKFPSSFSEFLLKDGSLNDLASLLPDWQSDSSQGDDAKAAETTPVSGAVLPLSMIAFRSLCRSLSLNQKLGVVADESLGATVFGGSLEKYFRVCVKAKKKHEVDLLAEMLSILCKSQGCERVVDIGAGLGHLSRLLSYNKNLKVTTVEATDSHSPKAQRLDR
;
A
#
# COMPACT_ATOMS: atom_id res chain seq x y z
N MET A 1 25.25 15.57 3.54
CA MET A 1 23.97 16.26 3.75
C MET A 1 23.21 15.51 4.82
N ALA A 2 22.90 16.15 5.96
CA ALA A 2 22.17 15.53 7.05
C ALA A 2 20.70 15.36 6.64
N LEU A 3 20.21 14.11 6.63
CA LEU A 3 18.79 13.83 6.47
C LEU A 3 18.04 14.23 7.75
N PRO A 4 16.78 14.67 7.65
CA PRO A 4 16.03 15.18 8.78
C PRO A 4 15.83 14.06 9.79
N SER A 5 16.45 14.18 10.96
CA SER A 5 16.17 13.32 12.11
C SER A 5 14.66 13.23 12.31
N LEU A 6 14.11 12.03 12.51
CA LEU A 6 12.72 11.84 12.93
C LEU A 6 12.52 12.59 14.26
N THR A 7 12.00 13.81 14.19
CA THR A 7 11.75 14.64 15.35
C THR A 7 10.50 14.16 16.07
N CYS A 8 10.34 14.46 17.36
CA CYS A 8 9.08 14.22 18.08
C CYS A 8 7.87 14.80 17.32
N GLN A 9 8.09 15.89 16.57
CA GLN A 9 7.11 16.54 15.72
C GLN A 9 6.67 15.68 14.53
N SER A 10 7.55 14.89 13.91
CA SER A 10 7.19 13.98 12.81
C SER A 10 6.31 12.82 13.31
N VAL A 11 6.62 12.28 14.50
CA VAL A 11 5.82 11.22 15.13
C VAL A 11 4.43 11.73 15.51
N CYS A 12 4.33 12.93 16.10
CA CYS A 12 3.04 13.55 16.42
C CYS A 12 2.21 13.83 15.16
N THR A 13 2.86 14.27 14.08
CA THR A 13 2.21 14.51 12.78
C THR A 13 1.69 13.21 12.18
N LEU A 14 2.50 12.15 12.17
CA LEU A 14 2.09 10.83 11.69
C LEU A 14 0.92 10.28 12.52
N LYS A 15 0.99 10.36 13.85
CA LYS A 15 -0.12 9.94 14.73
C LYS A 15 -1.41 10.70 14.43
N LYS A 16 -1.32 12.01 14.16
CA LYS A 16 -2.48 12.82 13.77
C LYS A 16 -3.04 12.36 12.43
N GLN A 17 -2.17 12.14 11.43
CA GLN A 17 -2.57 11.66 10.12
C GLN A 17 -3.22 10.27 10.19
N LEU A 18 -2.64 9.34 10.96
CA LEU A 18 -3.21 8.00 11.17
C LEU A 18 -4.59 8.06 11.83
N ARG A 19 -4.80 8.93 12.82
CA ARG A 19 -6.15 9.13 13.40
C ARG A 19 -7.15 9.70 12.39
N THR A 20 -6.72 10.59 11.51
CA THR A 20 -7.59 11.10 10.45
C THR A 20 -7.93 10.02 9.44
N ILE A 21 -6.95 9.19 9.05
CA ILE A 21 -7.16 8.03 8.17
C ILE A 21 -8.15 7.06 8.82
N ASP A 22 -7.91 6.69 10.08
CA ASP A 22 -8.77 5.78 10.85
C ASP A 22 -10.21 6.29 10.91
N GLY A 23 -10.41 7.54 11.33
CA GLY A 23 -11.74 8.15 11.36
C GLY A 23 -12.41 8.21 9.98
N PHE A 24 -11.66 8.46 8.92
CA PHE A 24 -12.18 8.41 7.56
C PHE A 24 -12.59 6.98 7.16
N LEU A 25 -11.71 6.00 7.36
CA LEU A 25 -11.97 4.60 7.00
C LEU A 25 -13.14 4.01 7.78
N CYS A 26 -13.31 4.36 9.06
CA CYS A 26 -14.46 3.91 9.86
C CYS A 26 -15.81 4.32 9.25
N ASN A 27 -15.90 5.47 8.57
CA ASN A 27 -17.14 5.88 7.89
C ASN A 27 -17.46 5.02 6.65
N TYR A 28 -16.45 4.34 6.10
CA TYR A 28 -16.55 3.52 4.90
C TYR A 28 -16.19 2.05 5.16
N ASP A 29 -16.19 1.62 6.42
CA ASP A 29 -15.84 0.25 6.81
C ASP A 29 -16.74 -0.78 6.10
N TRP A 30 -18.04 -0.47 6.00
CA TRP A 30 -19.01 -1.28 5.28
C TRP A 30 -18.68 -1.46 3.79
N LEU A 31 -18.00 -0.49 3.17
CA LEU A 31 -17.60 -0.55 1.77
C LEU A 31 -16.31 -1.37 1.63
N MET A 32 -15.32 -1.10 2.48
CA MET A 32 -14.02 -1.78 2.47
C MET A 32 -14.12 -3.26 2.82
N ASN A 33 -15.08 -3.63 3.68
CA ASN A 33 -15.31 -5.01 4.11
C ASN A 33 -16.47 -5.69 3.36
N SER A 34 -16.97 -5.08 2.29
CA SER A 34 -18.02 -5.70 1.48
C SER A 34 -17.48 -6.79 0.56
N TYR A 35 -18.20 -7.89 0.47
CA TYR A 35 -17.97 -8.91 -0.55
C TYR A 35 -18.87 -8.65 -1.77
N THR A 36 -18.49 -9.16 -2.94
CA THR A 36 -19.30 -9.04 -4.16
C THR A 36 -20.73 -9.59 -3.97
N THR A 37 -20.89 -10.62 -3.14
CA THR A 37 -22.21 -11.16 -2.79
C THR A 37 -23.07 -10.17 -2.03
N ASP A 38 -22.45 -9.38 -1.14
CA ASP A 38 -23.14 -8.43 -0.27
C ASP A 38 -23.82 -7.34 -1.10
N TYR A 39 -23.26 -7.01 -2.27
CA TYR A 39 -23.88 -6.09 -3.21
C TYR A 39 -25.30 -6.54 -3.59
N PHE A 40 -25.49 -7.83 -3.84
CA PHE A 40 -26.77 -8.39 -4.26
C PHE A 40 -27.68 -8.80 -3.10
N THR A 41 -27.12 -9.09 -1.93
CA THR A 41 -27.87 -9.62 -0.78
C THR A 41 -28.20 -8.58 0.26
N LEU A 42 -27.44 -7.49 0.36
CA LEU A 42 -27.57 -6.46 1.40
C LEU A 42 -27.93 -5.08 0.82
N ASP A 43 -28.35 -5.01 -0.44
CA ASP A 43 -28.69 -3.78 -1.15
C ASP A 43 -27.63 -2.68 -0.94
N LEU A 44 -26.35 -3.01 -1.16
CA LEU A 44 -25.25 -2.07 -0.87
C LEU A 44 -25.39 -0.75 -1.63
N GLU A 45 -26.07 -0.75 -2.79
CA GLU A 45 -26.38 0.46 -3.54
C GLU A 45 -27.15 1.50 -2.72
N LYS A 46 -27.92 1.07 -1.72
CA LYS A 46 -28.69 1.96 -0.82
C LYS A 46 -27.84 2.57 0.30
N LYS A 47 -26.68 1.98 0.60
CA LYS A 47 -25.74 2.50 1.60
C LYS A 47 -24.87 3.62 1.07
N PHE A 48 -24.68 3.68 -0.25
CA PHE A 48 -23.97 4.79 -0.87
C PHE A 48 -24.75 6.10 -0.69
N PRO A 49 -24.05 7.25 -0.63
CA PRO A 49 -24.70 8.55 -0.76
C PRO A 49 -25.56 8.58 -2.02
N SER A 50 -26.75 9.17 -1.96
CA SER A 50 -27.71 9.18 -3.09
C SER A 50 -27.08 9.66 -4.40
N SER A 51 -26.22 10.68 -4.32
CA SER A 51 -25.49 11.20 -5.47
C SER A 51 -24.52 10.21 -6.12
N PHE A 52 -23.95 9.27 -5.33
CA PHE A 52 -23.10 8.21 -5.86
C PHE A 52 -23.96 7.20 -6.61
N SER A 53 -25.05 6.73 -5.98
CA SER A 53 -25.92 5.72 -6.58
C SER A 53 -26.60 6.22 -7.86
N GLU A 54 -27.03 7.48 -7.89
CA GLU A 54 -27.60 8.13 -9.07
C GLU A 54 -26.59 8.16 -10.23
N PHE A 55 -25.37 8.61 -9.96
CA PHE A 55 -24.32 8.61 -10.97
C PHE A 55 -23.91 7.20 -11.41
N LEU A 56 -23.73 6.26 -10.47
CA LEU A 56 -23.29 4.89 -10.76
C LEU A 56 -24.33 4.06 -11.53
N LEU A 57 -25.63 4.29 -11.29
CA LEU A 57 -26.71 3.47 -11.84
C LEU A 57 -27.39 4.09 -13.06
N LYS A 58 -27.31 5.43 -13.25
CA LYS A 58 -28.06 6.13 -14.31
C LYS A 58 -27.18 6.93 -15.26
N ASP A 59 -26.27 7.75 -14.72
CA ASP A 59 -25.67 8.83 -15.51
C ASP A 59 -24.21 8.57 -15.92
N GLY A 60 -23.49 7.71 -15.21
CA GLY A 60 -22.06 7.49 -15.36
C GLY A 60 -21.74 6.30 -16.27
N SER A 61 -20.91 6.51 -17.28
CA SER A 61 -20.29 5.41 -18.01
C SER A 61 -19.12 4.81 -17.22
N LEU A 62 -18.73 3.57 -17.53
CA LEU A 62 -17.52 2.95 -16.96
C LEU A 62 -16.26 3.79 -17.18
N ASN A 63 -16.18 4.50 -18.31
CA ASN A 63 -15.06 5.40 -18.62
C ASN A 63 -15.05 6.64 -17.73
N ASP A 64 -16.24 7.16 -17.38
CA ASP A 64 -16.35 8.30 -16.46
C ASP A 64 -15.97 7.89 -15.04
N LEU A 65 -16.29 6.66 -14.63
CA LEU A 65 -15.83 6.11 -13.36
C LEU A 65 -14.32 5.84 -13.34
N ALA A 66 -13.75 5.39 -14.45
CA ALA A 66 -12.32 5.14 -14.55
C ALA A 66 -11.49 6.41 -14.29
N SER A 67 -12.03 7.59 -14.61
CA SER A 67 -11.42 8.88 -14.27
C SER A 67 -11.16 9.07 -12.77
N LEU A 68 -11.86 8.34 -11.88
CA LEU A 68 -11.65 8.43 -10.43
C LEU A 68 -10.35 7.77 -9.99
N LEU A 69 -9.86 6.79 -10.73
CA LEU A 69 -8.66 6.04 -10.38
C LEU A 69 -7.41 6.93 -10.52
N PRO A 70 -6.51 6.92 -9.53
CA PRO A 70 -5.15 7.45 -9.73
C PRO A 70 -4.49 6.55 -10.79
N ASP A 71 -4.04 7.15 -11.89
CA ASP A 71 -3.28 6.50 -12.96
C ASP A 71 -4.06 5.76 -14.05
N TRP A 72 -5.40 5.88 -14.11
CA TRP A 72 -6.14 5.53 -15.33
C TRP A 72 -5.94 6.61 -16.40
N GLN A 73 -4.77 6.63 -17.01
CA GLN A 73 -4.58 7.20 -18.33
C GLN A 73 -4.75 6.05 -19.31
N SER A 74 -5.76 6.12 -20.18
CA SER A 74 -5.73 5.34 -21.40
C SER A 74 -4.40 5.64 -22.10
N ASP A 75 -3.69 4.61 -22.58
CA ASP A 75 -2.44 4.64 -23.36
C ASP A 75 -2.50 5.53 -24.64
N SER A 76 -3.52 6.36 -24.79
CA SER A 76 -3.66 7.36 -25.83
C SER A 76 -2.81 8.59 -25.50
N SER A 77 -1.66 8.65 -26.19
CA SER A 77 -0.82 9.82 -26.51
C SER A 77 0.45 10.02 -25.69
N GLN A 78 1.52 9.42 -26.23
CA GLN A 78 2.90 9.89 -26.18
C GLN A 78 2.94 11.37 -26.60
N GLY A 79 3.29 12.26 -25.66
CA GLY A 79 3.41 13.70 -25.91
C GLY A 79 3.80 14.43 -24.64
N ASP A 80 5.03 14.94 -24.61
CA ASP A 80 5.63 15.70 -23.53
C ASP A 80 4.89 17.03 -23.31
N ASP A 81 3.87 17.05 -22.45
CA ASP A 81 3.38 18.26 -21.79
C ASP A 81 2.55 17.88 -20.57
N ALA A 82 3.25 17.63 -19.45
CA ALA A 82 2.64 17.34 -18.15
C ALA A 82 1.95 18.59 -17.57
N LYS A 83 0.80 18.97 -18.12
CA LYS A 83 -0.19 19.77 -17.40
C LYS A 83 -1.02 18.83 -16.55
N ALA A 84 -1.17 19.17 -15.27
CA ALA A 84 -2.00 18.47 -14.31
C ALA A 84 -3.37 18.19 -14.95
N ALA A 85 -3.59 16.93 -15.34
CA ALA A 85 -4.77 16.52 -16.08
C ALA A 85 -6.01 16.74 -15.19
N GLU A 86 -6.72 17.84 -15.43
CA GLU A 86 -8.12 17.97 -15.05
C GLU A 86 -8.83 16.75 -15.63
N THR A 87 -9.20 15.84 -14.73
CA THR A 87 -9.84 14.57 -15.11
C THR A 87 -11.29 14.88 -15.42
N THR A 88 -11.54 15.47 -16.59
CA THR A 88 -12.89 15.60 -17.13
C THR A 88 -13.31 14.21 -17.62
N PRO A 89 -14.44 13.68 -17.13
CA PRO A 89 -15.01 12.42 -17.61
C PRO A 89 -15.19 12.44 -19.14
N VAL A 90 -14.91 11.30 -19.78
CA VAL A 90 -14.84 11.15 -21.24
C VAL A 90 -16.18 11.46 -21.91
N SER A 91 -17.29 11.22 -21.22
CA SER A 91 -18.64 11.50 -21.73
C SER A 91 -19.13 12.93 -21.46
N GLY A 92 -18.32 13.80 -20.85
CA GLY A 92 -18.73 15.14 -20.43
C GLY A 92 -19.69 15.18 -19.22
N ALA A 93 -19.98 14.03 -18.60
CA ALA A 93 -20.88 13.91 -17.46
C ALA A 93 -20.23 14.42 -16.17
N VAL A 94 -20.76 15.46 -15.53
CA VAL A 94 -20.12 16.03 -14.33
C VAL A 94 -20.17 15.06 -13.15
N LEU A 95 -19.01 14.70 -12.59
CA LEU A 95 -18.94 13.87 -11.39
C LEU A 95 -19.61 14.60 -10.20
N PRO A 96 -20.42 13.89 -9.39
CA PRO A 96 -20.98 14.47 -8.17
C PRO A 96 -19.90 15.04 -7.26
N LEU A 97 -20.16 16.21 -6.66
CA LEU A 97 -19.21 16.89 -5.77
C LEU A 97 -18.73 15.99 -4.62
N SER A 98 -19.62 15.17 -4.07
CA SER A 98 -19.33 14.21 -3.01
C SER A 98 -18.34 13.12 -3.46
N MET A 99 -18.39 12.69 -4.73
CA MET A 99 -17.43 11.72 -5.30
C MET A 99 -16.05 12.36 -5.51
N ILE A 100 -16.02 13.61 -6.00
CA ILE A 100 -14.76 14.37 -6.16
C ILE A 100 -14.13 14.64 -4.79
N ALA A 101 -14.94 15.00 -3.79
CA ALA A 101 -14.50 15.22 -2.42
C ALA A 101 -13.94 13.91 -1.82
N PHE A 102 -14.65 12.79 -2.01
CA PHE A 102 -14.18 11.47 -1.59
C PHE A 102 -12.83 11.10 -2.24
N ARG A 103 -12.70 11.26 -3.56
CA ARG A 103 -11.42 11.04 -4.28
C ARG A 103 -10.29 11.92 -3.74
N SER A 104 -10.58 13.20 -3.51
CA SER A 104 -9.61 14.15 -2.96
C SER A 104 -9.18 13.78 -1.55
N LEU A 105 -10.13 13.33 -0.72
CA LEU A 105 -9.85 12.82 0.63
C LEU A 105 -8.95 11.59 0.57
N CYS A 106 -9.30 10.58 -0.22
CA CYS A 106 -8.48 9.38 -0.42
C CYS A 106 -7.04 9.77 -0.81
N ARG A 107 -6.86 10.67 -1.78
CA ARG A 107 -5.52 11.14 -2.20
C ARG A 107 -4.77 11.89 -1.11
N SER A 108 -5.45 12.77 -0.38
CA SER A 108 -4.83 13.58 0.68
C SER A 108 -4.43 12.75 1.90
N LEU A 109 -5.16 11.67 2.16
CA LEU A 109 -4.96 10.78 3.30
C LEU A 109 -4.02 9.62 2.98
N SER A 110 -3.84 9.28 1.70
CA SER A 110 -2.83 8.33 1.25
C SER A 110 -1.46 8.68 1.82
N LEU A 111 -0.81 7.67 2.41
CA LEU A 111 0.56 7.82 2.90
C LEU A 111 1.47 8.03 1.68
N ASN A 112 2.12 9.20 1.62
CA ASN A 112 3.04 9.54 0.54
C ASN A 112 4.19 8.51 0.48
N GLN A 113 4.17 7.65 -0.54
CA GLN A 113 5.28 6.73 -0.82
C GLN A 113 6.48 7.42 -1.45
N LYS A 114 6.41 8.73 -1.77
CA LYS A 114 7.54 9.55 -2.24
C LYS A 114 8.53 9.92 -1.14
N LEU A 115 8.90 8.96 -0.29
CA LEU A 115 10.13 9.03 0.46
C LEU A 115 11.22 8.54 -0.50
N GLY A 116 11.93 9.49 -1.12
CA GLY A 116 12.74 9.30 -2.33
C GLY A 116 13.53 7.99 -2.42
N VAL A 117 13.06 7.10 -3.29
CA VAL A 117 13.89 6.01 -3.82
C VAL A 117 14.67 6.61 -4.99
N VAL A 118 15.89 7.07 -4.71
CA VAL A 118 16.90 7.16 -5.77
C VAL A 118 17.24 5.71 -6.09
N ALA A 119 16.65 5.19 -7.16
CA ALA A 119 17.04 3.91 -7.70
C ALA A 119 18.47 4.05 -8.22
N ASP A 120 19.43 3.52 -7.46
CA ASP A 120 20.79 3.31 -7.96
C ASP A 120 20.78 2.02 -8.79
N GLU A 121 21.01 2.16 -10.09
CA GLU A 121 21.05 1.12 -11.12
C GLU A 121 22.17 0.07 -10.91
N SER A 122 22.89 0.11 -9.79
CA SER A 122 23.92 -0.86 -9.42
C SER A 122 23.41 -2.05 -8.58
N LEU A 123 22.11 -2.15 -8.30
CA LEU A 123 21.55 -3.08 -7.31
C LEU A 123 21.46 -4.57 -7.73
N GLY A 124 22.05 -4.92 -8.87
CA GLY A 124 22.04 -6.28 -9.42
C GLY A 124 23.16 -7.18 -8.93
N ALA A 125 23.52 -7.19 -7.64
CA ALA A 125 24.45 -8.20 -7.10
C ALA A 125 24.49 -8.25 -5.56
N THR A 126 23.38 -8.56 -4.87
CA THR A 126 23.53 -9.14 -3.54
C THR A 126 23.89 -10.62 -3.69
N VAL A 127 25.20 -10.86 -3.66
CA VAL A 127 25.83 -12.18 -3.59
C VAL A 127 25.19 -12.97 -2.44
N PHE A 128 24.32 -13.92 -2.78
CA PHE A 128 23.81 -14.94 -1.87
C PHE A 128 24.95 -15.91 -1.53
N GLY A 129 25.89 -15.46 -0.69
CA GLY A 129 27.01 -16.25 -0.22
C GLY A 129 26.75 -16.82 1.17
N GLY A 130 25.97 -17.90 1.30
CA GLY A 130 25.88 -18.61 2.57
C GLY A 130 24.85 -19.74 2.67
N SER A 131 25.18 -20.72 3.52
CA SER A 131 24.39 -21.90 3.94
C SER A 131 22.94 -21.62 4.40
N LEU A 132 22.59 -20.34 4.63
CA LEU A 132 21.28 -19.89 5.10
C LEU A 132 20.22 -19.75 4.00
N GLU A 133 20.63 -19.73 2.73
CA GLU A 133 19.72 -19.48 1.61
C GLU A 133 18.56 -20.49 1.53
N LYS A 134 18.84 -21.74 1.90
CA LYS A 134 17.84 -22.81 1.96
C LYS A 134 16.71 -22.52 2.95
N TYR A 135 16.97 -21.82 4.05
CA TYR A 135 15.98 -21.54 5.10
C TYR A 135 15.02 -20.40 4.73
N PHE A 136 15.43 -19.49 3.84
CA PHE A 136 14.52 -18.46 3.29
C PHE A 136 13.61 -19.01 2.18
N ARG A 137 13.96 -20.17 1.62
CA ARG A 137 13.31 -20.74 0.43
C ARG A 137 12.23 -21.79 0.74
N VAL A 138 12.04 -22.16 2.00
CA VAL A 138 11.07 -23.19 2.39
C VAL A 138 9.64 -22.62 2.36
N CYS A 139 8.75 -23.31 1.63
CA CYS A 139 7.29 -23.11 1.65
C CYS A 139 6.76 -21.76 1.13
N VAL A 140 7.37 -21.16 0.10
CA VAL A 140 6.85 -19.93 -0.54
C VAL A 140 6.69 -20.13 -2.05
N LYS A 141 5.53 -19.77 -2.60
CA LYS A 141 5.31 -19.74 -4.06
C LYS A 141 6.22 -18.70 -4.72
N ALA A 142 6.64 -18.94 -5.96
CA ALA A 142 7.57 -18.08 -6.69
C ALA A 142 7.17 -16.59 -6.70
N LYS A 143 5.88 -16.28 -6.92
CA LYS A 143 5.35 -14.91 -6.88
C LYS A 143 5.57 -14.24 -5.51
N LYS A 144 5.13 -14.90 -4.44
CA LYS A 144 5.27 -14.38 -3.07
C LYS A 144 6.74 -14.22 -2.68
N LYS A 145 7.61 -15.10 -3.16
CA LYS A 145 9.05 -14.98 -2.95
C LYS A 145 9.60 -13.70 -3.61
N HIS A 146 9.26 -13.47 -4.88
CA HIS A 146 9.69 -12.27 -5.59
C HIS A 146 9.25 -10.98 -4.87
N GLU A 147 7.99 -10.93 -4.44
CA GLU A 147 7.46 -9.78 -3.67
C GLU A 147 8.23 -9.56 -2.36
N VAL A 148 8.52 -10.63 -1.61
CA VAL A 148 9.29 -10.55 -0.36
C VAL A 148 10.73 -10.11 -0.59
N ASP A 149 11.40 -10.65 -1.62
CA ASP A 149 12.79 -10.31 -1.94
C ASP A 149 12.90 -8.83 -2.33
N LEU A 150 12.00 -8.34 -3.18
CA LEU A 150 11.95 -6.94 -3.61
C LEU A 150 11.71 -5.99 -2.42
N LEU A 151 10.74 -6.32 -1.57
CA LEU A 151 10.41 -5.51 -0.41
C LEU A 151 11.57 -5.46 0.60
N ALA A 152 12.25 -6.58 0.85
CA ALA A 152 13.38 -6.60 1.76
C ALA A 152 14.56 -5.76 1.27
N GLU A 153 14.81 -5.76 -0.04
CA GLU A 153 15.84 -4.91 -0.64
C GLU A 153 15.48 -3.42 -0.49
N MET A 154 14.25 -3.05 -0.82
CA MET A 154 13.76 -1.68 -0.66
C MET A 154 13.87 -1.20 0.80
N LEU A 155 13.47 -2.04 1.76
CA LEU A 155 13.58 -1.74 3.18
C LEU A 155 15.03 -1.62 3.65
N SER A 156 15.94 -2.44 3.13
CA SER A 156 17.38 -2.33 3.42
C SER A 156 17.95 -1.00 2.96
N ILE A 157 17.66 -0.58 1.73
CA ILE A 157 18.08 0.73 1.21
C ILE A 157 17.49 1.85 2.09
N LEU A 158 16.19 1.78 2.36
CA LEU A 158 15.52 2.79 3.16
C LEU A 158 16.13 2.90 4.55
N CYS A 159 16.30 1.77 5.24
CA CYS A 159 16.90 1.72 6.57
C CYS A 159 18.32 2.29 6.60
N LYS A 160 19.16 1.94 5.61
CA LYS A 160 20.50 2.51 5.46
C LYS A 160 20.46 4.02 5.24
N SER A 161 19.58 4.50 4.37
CA SER A 161 19.46 5.94 4.08
C SER A 161 18.98 6.74 5.30
N GLN A 162 18.09 6.17 6.11
CA GLN A 162 17.49 6.86 7.26
C GLN A 162 18.23 6.60 8.59
N GLY A 163 19.27 5.75 8.59
CA GLY A 163 19.94 5.33 9.83
C GLY A 163 19.04 4.50 10.76
N CYS A 164 18.06 3.80 10.22
CA CYS A 164 17.15 2.96 10.99
C CYS A 164 17.68 1.53 11.10
N GLU A 165 17.91 1.04 12.32
CA GLU A 165 18.31 -0.36 12.55
C GLU A 165 17.16 -1.29 12.92
N ARG A 166 16.01 -0.72 13.31
CA ARG A 166 14.87 -1.46 13.86
C ARG A 166 13.67 -1.37 12.92
N VAL A 167 13.07 -2.52 12.65
CA VAL A 167 11.86 -2.66 11.82
C VAL A 167 10.78 -3.39 12.62
N VAL A 168 9.54 -2.94 12.50
CA VAL A 168 8.38 -3.63 13.05
C VAL A 168 7.55 -4.18 11.89
N ASP A 169 7.45 -5.50 11.79
CA ASP A 169 6.69 -6.23 10.76
C ASP A 169 5.32 -6.62 11.31
N ILE A 170 4.27 -5.88 10.91
CA ILE A 170 2.89 -6.08 11.36
C ILE A 170 2.16 -6.97 10.36
N GLY A 171 1.54 -8.04 10.84
CA GLY A 171 0.99 -9.09 9.97
C GLY A 171 2.08 -9.99 9.41
N ALA A 172 3.10 -10.28 10.23
CA ALA A 172 4.29 -11.03 9.81
C ALA A 172 3.97 -12.44 9.27
N GLY A 173 2.80 -12.99 9.60
CA GLY A 173 2.33 -14.29 9.15
C GLY A 173 3.33 -15.38 9.51
N LEU A 174 3.84 -16.08 8.48
CA LEU A 174 4.87 -17.12 8.65
C LEU A 174 6.30 -16.58 8.68
N GLY A 175 6.52 -15.27 8.82
CA GLY A 175 7.83 -14.67 9.08
C GLY A 175 8.82 -14.66 7.90
N HIS A 176 8.36 -14.81 6.64
CA HIS A 176 9.26 -14.85 5.48
C HIS A 176 10.04 -13.54 5.28
N LEU A 177 9.35 -12.39 5.32
CA LEU A 177 9.98 -11.08 5.20
C LEU A 177 10.91 -10.82 6.40
N SER A 178 10.40 -11.03 7.61
CA SER A 178 11.15 -10.86 8.86
C SER A 178 12.46 -11.65 8.92
N ARG A 179 12.49 -12.91 8.46
CA ARG A 179 13.73 -13.68 8.34
C ARG A 179 14.71 -13.05 7.38
N LEU A 180 14.24 -12.63 6.21
CA LEU A 180 15.10 -12.03 5.20
C LEU A 180 15.70 -10.71 5.72
N LEU A 181 14.89 -9.86 6.35
CA LEU A 181 15.36 -8.62 6.96
C LEU A 181 16.36 -8.85 8.10
N SER A 182 16.10 -9.81 8.97
CA SER A 182 16.97 -10.08 10.12
C SER A 182 18.28 -10.76 9.72
N TYR A 183 18.21 -11.89 9.01
CA TYR A 183 19.38 -12.70 8.73
C TYR A 183 20.17 -12.26 7.48
N ASN A 184 19.51 -11.73 6.44
CA ASN A 184 20.20 -11.28 5.22
C ASN A 184 20.58 -9.81 5.29
N LYS A 185 19.69 -8.95 5.81
CA LYS A 185 19.92 -7.49 5.86
C LYS A 185 20.47 -6.99 7.21
N ASN A 186 20.64 -7.89 8.18
CA ASN A 186 21.16 -7.60 9.53
C ASN A 186 20.37 -6.50 10.27
N LEU A 187 19.05 -6.47 10.07
CA LEU A 187 18.15 -5.53 10.74
C LEU A 187 17.53 -6.17 11.99
N LYS A 188 17.28 -5.36 13.02
CA LYS A 188 16.58 -5.81 14.23
C LYS A 188 15.08 -5.78 13.96
N VAL A 189 14.46 -6.94 13.76
CA VAL A 189 13.04 -7.04 13.41
C VAL A 189 12.22 -7.46 14.62
N THR A 190 11.10 -6.77 14.86
CA THR A 190 10.05 -7.19 15.80
C THR A 190 8.80 -7.55 15.00
N THR A 191 8.28 -8.74 15.21
CA THR A 191 7.08 -9.21 14.50
C THR A 191 5.82 -9.06 15.36
N VAL A 192 4.72 -8.72 14.71
CA VAL A 192 3.39 -8.71 15.31
C VAL A 192 2.46 -9.52 14.39
N GLU A 193 1.76 -10.49 14.94
CA GLU A 193 0.84 -11.35 14.20
C GLU A 193 -0.43 -11.56 15.00
N ALA A 194 -1.58 -11.35 14.37
CA ALA A 194 -2.89 -11.51 15.00
C ALA A 194 -3.40 -12.95 14.95
N THR A 195 -2.94 -13.76 13.99
CA THR A 195 -3.40 -15.14 13.84
C THR A 195 -2.61 -16.09 14.73
N ASP A 196 -3.25 -16.64 15.75
CA ASP A 196 -2.62 -17.56 16.72
C ASP A 196 -1.90 -18.74 16.06
N SER A 197 -2.42 -19.25 14.95
CA SER A 197 -1.82 -20.41 14.27
C SER A 197 -0.54 -20.11 13.50
N HIS A 198 -0.26 -18.83 13.21
CA HIS A 198 0.88 -18.42 12.38
C HIS A 198 2.18 -18.31 13.18
N SER A 199 2.13 -17.74 14.38
CA SER A 199 3.33 -17.56 15.22
C SER A 199 4.06 -18.89 15.54
N PRO A 200 3.38 -19.96 16.01
CA PRO A 200 4.03 -21.24 16.23
C PRO A 200 4.59 -21.89 14.95
N LYS A 201 3.91 -21.71 13.81
CA LYS A 201 4.39 -22.21 12.51
C LYS A 201 5.63 -21.45 12.05
N ALA A 202 5.65 -20.13 12.23
CA ALA A 202 6.82 -19.30 11.94
C ALA A 202 8.01 -19.74 12.80
N GLN A 203 7.81 -19.93 14.10
CA GLN A 203 8.86 -20.39 15.02
C GLN A 203 9.39 -21.79 14.67
N ARG A 204 8.53 -22.70 14.18
CA ARG A 204 8.96 -24.02 13.71
C ARG A 204 9.86 -23.94 12.48
N LEU A 205 9.66 -22.95 11.62
CA LEU A 205 10.51 -22.72 10.44
C LEU A 205 11.88 -22.11 10.83
N ASP A 206 12.00 -21.55 12.03
CA ASP A 206 13.23 -20.94 12.54
C ASP A 206 14.13 -21.92 13.32
N ARG A 207 13.66 -23.15 13.55
CA ARG A 207 14.40 -24.23 14.23
C ARG A 207 15.06 -25.16 13.21
#